data_AF-A0A1J3HLM5-F1
#
_entry.id   AF-A0A1J3HLM5-F1
#
_cell.length_a   1.000
_cell.length_b   1.000
_cell.length_c   1.000
_cell.angle_alpha   90.00
_cell.angle_beta   90.00
_cell.angle_gamma   90.00
#
_symmetry.space_group_name_H-M   'P 1'
#
loop_
_entity.id
_entity.type
_entity.pdbx_description
1 polymer ?
#
loop_
_entity_poly.entity_id
_entity_poly.type
_entity_poly.pdbx_seq_one_letter_code
_entity_poly.pdbx_strand_id
1 'polypeptide(L)'
;RVFVVHMPPNLGFKVIQKAREIKMMEEGYVWLLTDGMTNWIGSNERGSSLENIQGLLGVRSYIPKSKELEHFSLRWKKKFEKDDLKLNVFALRAYDSITALAKAVEKISIRTLRYDNGSVSSNDMTDMVTLGVSRHGPSLLKSLSDVRFKGLAGEFKLINRQLESSTFEIIN
;
A
#
# COMPACT_ATOMS: atom_id res chain seq x y z
N ARG A 1 -17.51 25.46 7.91
CA ARG A 1 -17.98 24.05 7.87
C ARG A 1 -16.78 23.17 7.55
N VAL A 2 -16.66 22.01 8.19
CA VAL A 2 -15.51 21.10 8.01
C VAL A 2 -16.03 19.76 7.49
N PHE A 3 -15.41 19.25 6.42
CA PHE A 3 -15.74 17.97 5.81
C PHE A 3 -14.54 17.04 5.92
N VAL A 4 -14.74 15.84 6.45
CA VAL A 4 -13.73 14.76 6.44
C VAL A 4 -14.10 13.76 5.36
N VAL A 5 -13.17 13.51 4.44
CA VAL A 5 -13.42 12.70 3.25
C VAL A 5 -12.60 11.41 3.31
N HIS A 6 -13.34 10.30 3.39
CA HIS A 6 -12.80 8.95 3.33
C HIS A 6 -13.58 8.12 2.31
N MET A 7 -13.06 8.04 1.08
CA MET A 7 -13.70 7.36 -0.04
C MET A 7 -12.64 6.73 -0.95
N PRO A 8 -13.03 5.77 -1.82
CA PRO A 8 -12.18 5.35 -2.92
C PRO A 8 -11.73 6.59 -3.73
N PRO A 9 -10.44 6.73 -4.07
CA PRO A 9 -9.89 7.96 -4.68
C PRO A 9 -10.68 8.42 -5.91
N ASN A 10 -11.07 7.47 -6.77
CA ASN A 10 -11.86 7.74 -7.97
C ASN A 10 -13.21 8.43 -7.70
N LEU A 11 -13.88 8.09 -6.60
CA LEU A 11 -15.14 8.69 -6.20
C LEU A 11 -14.91 9.99 -5.44
N GLY A 12 -14.00 9.96 -4.47
CA GLY A 12 -13.70 11.11 -3.64
C GLY A 12 -13.22 12.32 -4.46
N PHE A 13 -12.38 12.10 -5.46
CA PHE A 13 -11.91 13.18 -6.35
C PHE A 13 -13.06 13.81 -7.16
N LYS A 14 -14.05 13.02 -7.58
CA LYS A 14 -15.26 13.55 -8.24
C LYS A 14 -16.11 14.39 -7.28
N VAL A 15 -16.24 13.96 -6.03
CA VAL A 15 -16.96 14.72 -4.99
C VAL A 15 -16.28 16.06 -4.75
N ILE A 16 -14.96 16.07 -4.62
CA ILE A 16 -14.18 17.32 -4.47
C ILE A 16 -14.37 18.23 -5.68
N GLN A 17 -14.31 17.68 -6.90
CA GLN A 17 -14.56 18.44 -8.11
C GLN A 17 -15.97 19.07 -8.13
N LYS A 18 -16.99 18.30 -7.73
CA LYS A 18 -18.37 18.82 -7.62
C LYS A 18 -18.52 19.87 -6.54
N ALA A 19 -17.91 19.67 -5.37
CA ALA A 19 -17.90 20.65 -4.30
C ALA A 19 -17.30 21.99 -4.76
N ARG A 20 -16.24 21.94 -5.57
CA ARG A 20 -15.65 23.14 -6.20
C ARG A 20 -16.62 23.82 -7.16
N GLU A 21 -17.28 23.07 -8.04
CA GLU A 21 -18.25 23.60 -9.01
C GLU A 21 -19.42 24.34 -8.33
N ILE A 22 -19.83 23.87 -7.14
CA ILE A 22 -20.91 24.50 -6.35
C ILE A 22 -20.40 25.45 -5.26
N LYS A 23 -19.14 25.89 -5.35
CA LYS A 23 -18.52 26.89 -4.46
C LYS A 23 -18.41 26.48 -2.99
N MET A 24 -18.47 25.18 -2.70
CA MET A 24 -18.26 24.65 -1.35
C MET A 24 -16.78 24.51 -0.97
N MET A 25 -15.85 25.10 -1.72
CA MET A 25 -14.42 25.16 -1.40
C MET A 25 -13.92 26.60 -1.22
N GLU A 26 -14.84 27.58 -1.22
CA GLU A 26 -14.53 28.99 -0.93
C GLU A 26 -14.38 29.23 0.59
N GLU A 27 -14.19 30.49 0.98
CA GLU A 27 -14.05 30.89 2.37
C GLU A 27 -15.20 30.35 3.26
N GLY A 28 -14.84 29.86 4.45
CA GLY A 28 -15.78 29.23 5.38
C GLY A 28 -15.91 27.72 5.19
N TYR A 29 -15.21 27.11 4.24
CA TYR A 29 -15.15 25.65 4.04
C TYR A 29 -13.74 25.09 4.23
N VAL A 30 -13.64 23.94 4.88
CA VAL A 30 -12.40 23.17 5.03
C VAL A 30 -12.65 21.72 4.64
N TRP A 31 -11.78 21.17 3.80
CA TRP A 31 -11.85 19.78 3.34
C TRP A 31 -10.63 19.01 3.82
N LEU A 32 -10.86 17.99 4.66
CA LEU A 32 -9.84 17.12 5.22
C LEU A 32 -9.86 15.76 4.52
N LEU A 33 -8.77 15.42 3.83
CA LEU A 33 -8.64 14.15 3.13
C LEU A 33 -7.84 13.16 3.96
N THR A 34 -8.38 11.93 4.06
CA THR A 34 -7.65 10.80 4.66
C THR A 34 -6.49 10.35 3.78
N ASP A 35 -5.53 9.67 4.40
CA ASP A 35 -4.34 9.13 3.73
C ASP A 35 -4.68 8.17 2.58
N GLY A 36 -5.77 7.42 2.71
CA GLY A 36 -6.31 6.56 1.67
C GLY A 36 -6.64 7.29 0.37
N MET A 37 -6.85 8.62 0.41
CA MET A 37 -7.09 9.47 -0.75
C MET A 37 -5.87 10.31 -1.13
N THR A 38 -5.25 11.00 -0.18
CA THR A 38 -4.12 11.92 -0.43
C THR A 38 -2.90 11.23 -1.03
N ASN A 39 -2.66 9.96 -0.69
CA ASN A 39 -1.57 9.16 -1.26
C ASN A 39 -1.75 8.90 -2.77
N TRP A 40 -2.92 9.20 -3.33
CA TRP A 40 -3.20 9.10 -4.76
C TRP A 40 -3.12 10.45 -5.49
N ILE A 41 -3.00 11.56 -4.77
CA ILE A 41 -2.79 12.88 -5.38
C ILE A 41 -1.45 12.87 -6.13
N GLY A 42 -1.46 13.39 -7.35
CA GLY A 42 -0.30 13.40 -8.25
C GLY A 42 0.09 12.05 -8.87
N SER A 43 -0.56 10.94 -8.48
CA SER A 43 -0.22 9.58 -8.96
C SER A 43 -0.88 9.19 -10.29
N ASN A 44 -1.90 9.92 -10.71
CA ASN A 44 -2.63 9.76 -11.96
C ASN A 44 -3.27 11.10 -12.36
N GLU A 45 -3.79 11.21 -13.58
CA GLU A 45 -4.40 12.44 -14.11
C GLU A 45 -5.44 13.07 -13.17
N ARG A 46 -6.32 12.25 -12.56
CA ARG A 46 -7.36 12.74 -11.64
C ARG A 46 -6.77 13.28 -10.35
N GLY A 47 -5.76 12.61 -9.81
CA GLY A 47 -5.02 13.06 -8.64
C GLY A 47 -4.25 14.36 -8.90
N SER A 48 -3.66 14.50 -10.09
CA SER A 48 -2.93 15.72 -10.49
C SER A 48 -3.85 16.94 -10.56
N SER A 49 -5.12 16.76 -10.95
CA SER A 49 -6.10 17.86 -10.99
C SER A 49 -6.41 18.50 -9.63
N LEU A 50 -6.00 17.85 -8.53
CA LEU A 50 -6.23 18.30 -7.16
C LEU A 50 -4.99 18.92 -6.50
N GLU A 51 -3.82 18.89 -7.12
CA GLU A 51 -2.56 19.38 -6.52
C GLU A 51 -2.58 20.89 -6.19
N ASN A 52 -3.46 21.66 -6.83
CA ASN A 52 -3.53 23.12 -6.71
C ASN A 52 -4.89 23.61 -6.17
N ILE A 53 -5.63 22.78 -5.43
CA ILE A 53 -6.94 23.18 -4.88
C ILE A 53 -6.77 23.81 -3.50
N GLN A 54 -7.07 25.10 -3.41
CA GLN A 54 -7.11 25.82 -2.15
C GLN A 54 -8.25 25.32 -1.25
N GLY A 55 -7.97 25.15 0.04
CA GLY A 55 -8.94 24.65 1.03
C GLY A 55 -8.96 23.13 1.19
N LEU A 56 -8.07 22.42 0.49
CA LEU A 56 -7.85 20.98 0.58
C LEU A 56 -6.66 20.68 1.50
N LEU A 57 -6.91 20.11 2.66
CA LEU A 57 -5.86 19.69 3.59
C LEU A 57 -5.90 18.17 3.75
N GLY A 58 -4.76 17.53 3.91
CA GLY A 58 -4.74 16.11 4.25
C GLY A 58 -3.38 15.64 4.71
N VAL A 59 -3.30 14.35 5.00
CA VAL A 59 -2.06 13.70 5.44
C VAL A 59 -1.72 12.61 4.46
N ARG A 60 -0.45 12.47 4.04
CA ARG A 60 0.00 11.34 3.21
C ARG A 60 1.20 10.65 3.86
N SER A 61 1.44 9.41 3.50
CA SER A 61 2.57 8.66 4.04
C SER A 61 3.88 9.25 3.53
N TYR A 62 4.78 9.59 4.46
CA TYR A 62 6.11 10.06 4.12
C TYR A 62 6.97 8.88 3.67
N ILE A 63 7.62 9.04 2.51
CA ILE A 63 8.57 8.07 1.97
C ILE A 63 9.97 8.69 2.02
N PRO A 64 10.89 8.16 2.84
CA PRO A 64 12.26 8.64 2.89
C PRO A 64 12.94 8.56 1.53
N LYS A 65 13.57 9.65 1.09
CA LYS A 65 14.39 9.64 -0.13
C LYS A 65 15.57 8.69 0.06
N SER A 66 15.82 7.84 -0.92
CA SER A 66 16.94 6.89 -0.93
C SER A 66 17.44 6.67 -2.35
N LYS A 67 18.71 6.29 -2.51
CA LYS A 67 19.29 5.97 -3.82
C LYS A 67 18.62 4.75 -4.44
N GLU A 68 18.24 3.79 -3.60
CA GLU A 68 17.54 2.57 -3.98
C GLU A 68 16.16 2.89 -4.59
N LEU A 69 15.41 3.81 -3.99
CA LEU A 69 14.12 4.28 -4.51
C LEU A 69 14.29 5.04 -5.83
N GLU A 70 15.30 5.90 -5.94
CA GLU A 70 15.60 6.63 -7.18
C GLU A 70 15.94 5.66 -8.32
N HIS A 71 16.86 4.71 -8.07
CA HIS A 71 17.22 3.67 -9.04
C HIS A 71 16.02 2.80 -9.42
N PHE A 72 15.16 2.43 -8.46
CA PHE A 72 13.95 1.68 -8.74
C PHE A 72 12.97 2.51 -9.60
N SER A 73 12.80 3.78 -9.30
CA SER A 73 11.91 4.69 -10.05
C SER A 73 12.37 4.84 -11.51
N LEU A 74 13.68 4.93 -11.76
CA LEU A 74 14.25 4.94 -13.11
C LEU A 74 13.97 3.63 -13.86
N ARG A 75 14.17 2.48 -13.21
CA ARG A 75 13.86 1.16 -13.81
C ARG A 75 12.36 1.01 -14.08
N TRP A 76 11.52 1.49 -13.18
CA TRP A 76 10.07 1.47 -13.32
C TRP A 76 9.63 2.28 -14.53
N LYS A 77 10.07 3.54 -14.63
CA LYS A 77 9.78 4.42 -15.77
C LYS A 77 10.24 3.79 -17.09
N LYS A 78 11.47 3.25 -17.14
CA LYS A 78 12.00 2.56 -18.32
C LYS A 78 11.18 1.33 -18.73
N LYS A 79 10.68 0.56 -17.77
CA LYS A 79 9.96 -0.69 -18.05
C LYS A 79 8.53 -0.46 -18.55
N PHE A 80 7.85 0.54 -18.02
CA PHE A 80 6.43 0.75 -18.31
C PHE A 80 6.16 1.84 -19.35
N GLU A 81 7.20 2.55 -19.82
CA GLU A 81 7.15 3.55 -20.91
C GLU A 81 6.01 4.58 -20.77
N LYS A 82 5.58 4.81 -19.53
CA LYS A 82 4.46 5.68 -19.18
C LYS A 82 4.90 6.62 -18.08
N ASP A 83 5.06 7.89 -18.44
CA ASP A 83 5.39 8.95 -17.50
C ASP A 83 4.27 9.20 -16.48
N ASP A 84 3.04 8.80 -16.79
CA ASP A 84 1.88 9.00 -15.92
C ASP A 84 1.75 7.98 -14.79
N LEU A 85 2.48 6.85 -14.84
CA LEU A 85 2.44 5.81 -13.81
C LEU A 85 3.45 6.12 -12.70
N LYS A 86 3.15 7.16 -11.90
CA LYS A 86 3.98 7.50 -10.74
C LYS A 86 3.80 6.47 -9.62
N LEU A 87 4.92 6.08 -9.02
CA LEU A 87 4.94 5.20 -7.85
C LEU A 87 4.34 5.91 -6.65
N ASN A 88 3.21 5.40 -6.15
CA ASN A 88 2.64 5.82 -4.87
C ASN A 88 3.10 4.91 -3.73
N VAL A 89 2.79 5.29 -2.48
CA VAL A 89 3.15 4.49 -1.30
C VAL A 89 2.63 3.05 -1.35
N PHE A 90 1.46 2.81 -1.95
CA PHE A 90 0.88 1.47 -2.02
C PHE A 90 1.71 0.55 -2.92
N ALA A 91 2.18 1.06 -4.06
CA ALA A 91 3.07 0.32 -4.95
C ALA A 91 4.42 -0.01 -4.27
N LEU A 92 4.99 0.96 -3.55
CA LEU A 92 6.24 0.76 -2.81
C LEU A 92 6.08 -0.25 -1.66
N ARG A 93 4.99 -0.15 -0.88
CA ARG A 93 4.67 -1.11 0.18
C ARG A 93 4.40 -2.50 -0.36
N ALA A 94 3.80 -2.64 -1.54
CA ALA A 94 3.60 -3.94 -2.18
C ALA A 94 4.96 -4.57 -2.57
N TYR A 95 5.88 -3.78 -3.13
CA TYR A 95 7.24 -4.23 -3.44
C TYR A 95 7.98 -4.73 -2.18
N ASP A 96 7.93 -3.94 -1.11
CA ASP A 96 8.57 -4.31 0.15
C ASP A 96 7.90 -5.53 0.80
N SER A 97 6.58 -5.67 0.70
CA SER A 97 5.85 -6.83 1.25
C SER A 97 6.24 -8.13 0.55
N ILE A 98 6.40 -8.11 -0.78
CA ILE A 98 6.87 -9.27 -1.55
C ILE A 98 8.32 -9.60 -1.18
N THR A 99 9.16 -8.57 -1.02
CA THR A 99 10.55 -8.73 -0.57
C THR A 99 10.62 -9.35 0.83
N ALA A 100 9.74 -8.92 1.73
CA ALA A 100 9.65 -9.46 3.08
C ALA A 100 9.23 -10.94 3.06
N LEU A 101 8.25 -11.29 2.23
CA LEU A 101 7.81 -12.68 2.04
C LEU A 101 8.95 -13.55 1.51
N ALA A 102 9.69 -13.09 0.50
CA ALA A 102 10.82 -13.82 -0.06
C ALA A 102 11.88 -14.10 1.02
N LYS A 103 12.28 -13.09 1.79
CA LYS A 103 13.21 -13.23 2.93
C LYS A 103 12.71 -14.21 3.99
N ALA A 104 11.41 -14.17 4.30
CA ALA A 104 10.81 -15.07 5.27
C ALA A 104 10.86 -16.53 4.81
N VAL A 105 10.57 -16.77 3.53
CA VAL A 105 10.63 -18.10 2.90
C VAL A 105 12.07 -18.62 2.84
N GLU A 106 13.04 -17.79 2.46
CA GLU A 106 14.46 -18.16 2.43
C GLU A 106 14.99 -18.58 3.81
N LYS A 107 14.54 -17.91 4.87
CA LYS A 107 14.91 -18.23 6.26
C LYS A 107 14.34 -19.57 6.73
N ILE A 108 13.20 -20.00 6.17
CA ILE A 108 12.63 -21.32 6.45
C ILE A 108 13.28 -22.30 5.48
N SER A 109 14.40 -22.89 5.89
CA SER A 109 15.17 -23.80 5.04
C SER A 109 14.27 -24.77 4.28
N ILE A 110 14.43 -24.84 2.95
CA ILE A 110 13.59 -25.59 1.99
C ILE A 110 13.37 -27.05 2.43
N ARG A 111 14.28 -27.62 3.23
CA ARG A 111 14.14 -28.96 3.83
C ARG A 111 12.91 -29.12 4.73
N THR A 112 12.50 -28.04 5.40
CA THR A 112 11.27 -28.02 6.22
C THR A 112 10.01 -27.81 5.40
N LEU A 113 10.09 -27.40 4.13
CA LEU A 113 8.93 -27.19 3.24
C LEU A 113 8.68 -28.37 2.30
N ARG A 114 9.25 -29.55 2.58
CA ARG A 114 8.95 -30.76 1.80
C ARG A 114 7.43 -30.91 1.79
N TYR A 115 6.85 -30.75 0.61
CA TYR A 115 5.41 -30.84 0.42
C TYR A 115 5.03 -32.28 0.73
N ASP A 116 4.35 -32.51 1.86
CA ASP A 116 3.71 -33.82 2.03
C ASP A 116 2.53 -33.78 1.07
N ASN A 117 2.61 -34.61 0.04
CA ASN A 117 1.44 -35.01 -0.72
C ASN A 117 0.52 -35.77 0.24
N GLY A 118 -0.25 -35.06 1.05
CA GLY A 118 -1.46 -35.60 1.64
C GLY A 118 -2.35 -35.98 0.47
N SER A 119 -2.62 -37.28 0.30
CA SER A 119 -3.52 -37.78 -0.73
C SER A 119 -4.91 -37.17 -0.51
N VAL A 120 -5.22 -36.09 -1.22
CA VAL A 120 -6.57 -35.53 -1.23
C VAL A 120 -7.39 -36.39 -2.20
N SER A 121 -8.24 -37.25 -1.66
CA SER A 121 -9.28 -37.94 -2.43
C SER A 121 -10.18 -36.88 -3.08
N SER A 122 -10.21 -36.85 -4.40
CA SER A 122 -10.73 -35.74 -5.21
C SER A 122 -12.25 -35.66 -5.32
N ASN A 123 -13.01 -36.25 -4.39
CA ASN A 123 -14.46 -36.37 -4.57
C ASN A 123 -15.32 -35.32 -3.87
N ASP A 124 -14.80 -34.59 -2.87
CA ASP A 124 -15.60 -33.64 -2.09
C ASP A 124 -14.93 -32.26 -2.03
N MET A 125 -15.01 -31.52 -3.14
CA MET A 125 -14.37 -30.21 -3.30
C MET A 125 -15.05 -29.06 -2.52
N THR A 126 -16.20 -29.33 -1.90
CA THR A 126 -17.04 -28.35 -1.19
C THR A 126 -16.98 -28.47 0.33
N ASP A 127 -16.29 -29.46 0.89
CA ASP A 127 -16.25 -29.67 2.34
C ASP A 127 -15.16 -28.79 3.00
N MET A 128 -15.55 -27.59 3.43
CA MET A 128 -14.69 -26.65 4.14
C MET A 128 -14.12 -27.22 5.45
N VAL A 129 -14.74 -28.26 6.02
CA VAL A 129 -14.25 -28.98 7.21
C VAL A 129 -12.95 -29.75 6.92
N THR A 130 -12.69 -30.07 5.65
CA THR A 130 -11.46 -30.78 5.22
C THR A 130 -10.27 -29.87 4.89
N LEU A 131 -10.44 -28.54 4.95
CA LEU A 131 -9.34 -27.59 4.76
C LEU A 131 -8.39 -27.62 5.98
N GLY A 132 -7.46 -28.58 5.96
CA GLY A 132 -6.44 -28.72 7.00
C GLY A 132 -5.55 -27.48 7.13
N VAL A 133 -5.06 -27.22 8.34
CA VAL A 133 -4.09 -26.14 8.59
C VAL A 133 -2.72 -26.55 8.07
N SER A 134 -2.07 -25.68 7.30
CA SER A 134 -0.69 -25.92 6.86
C SER A 134 0.26 -26.05 8.06
N ARG A 135 0.94 -27.20 8.15
CA ARG A 135 2.00 -27.44 9.15
C ARG A 135 3.18 -26.48 9.05
N HIS A 136 3.36 -25.81 7.90
CA HIS A 136 4.41 -24.81 7.70
C HIS A 136 3.95 -23.38 8.00
N GLY A 137 2.63 -23.15 8.11
CA GLY A 137 2.03 -21.85 8.37
C GLY A 137 2.59 -21.15 9.62
N PRO A 138 2.68 -21.83 10.79
CA PRO A 138 3.24 -21.22 12.00
C PRO A 138 4.72 -20.81 11.85
N SER A 139 5.54 -21.64 11.21
CA SER A 139 6.95 -21.33 10.95
C SER A 139 7.10 -20.16 9.98
N LEU A 140 6.25 -20.09 8.95
CA LEU A 140 6.21 -18.98 8.00
C LEU A 140 5.79 -17.69 8.67
N LEU A 141 4.72 -17.72 9.47
CA LEU A 141 4.24 -16.58 10.21
C LEU A 141 5.32 -16.06 11.18
N LYS A 142 6.01 -16.95 11.89
CA LYS A 142 7.13 -16.59 12.77
C LYS A 142 8.27 -15.95 11.98
N SER A 143 8.71 -16.60 10.91
CA SER A 143 9.79 -16.09 10.06
C SER A 143 9.49 -14.71 9.50
N LEU A 144 8.28 -14.51 8.97
CA LEU A 144 7.81 -13.24 8.41
C LEU A 144 7.71 -12.15 9.49
N SER A 145 7.23 -12.50 10.68
CA SER A 145 7.13 -11.56 11.81
C SER A 145 8.50 -11.03 12.25
N ASP A 146 9.57 -11.81 12.02
CA ASP A 146 10.96 -11.44 12.37
C ASP A 146 11.68 -10.65 11.25
N VAL A 147 11.10 -10.52 10.05
CA VAL A 147 11.78 -9.86 8.92
C VAL A 147 11.97 -8.37 9.20
N ARG A 148 13.21 -7.90 9.08
CA ARG A 148 13.59 -6.48 9.19
C ARG A 148 14.54 -6.12 8.06
N PHE A 149 14.28 -5.03 7.36
CA PHE A 149 15.19 -4.48 6.35
C PHE A 149 14.76 -3.07 5.95
N LYS A 150 15.67 -2.31 5.36
CA LYS A 150 15.38 -1.05 4.70
C LYS A 150 14.84 -1.31 3.29
N GLY A 151 13.55 -1.08 3.09
CA GLY A 151 12.85 -1.21 1.81
C GLY A 151 12.77 0.12 1.04
N LEU A 152 12.00 0.11 -0.05
CA LEU A 152 11.75 1.29 -0.87
C LEU A 152 10.80 2.29 -0.20
N ALA A 153 9.88 1.79 0.64
CA ALA A 153 8.92 2.59 1.40
C ALA A 153 9.45 3.01 2.79
N GLY A 154 10.73 2.74 3.09
CA GLY A 154 11.35 3.00 4.39
C GLY A 154 11.72 1.71 5.14
N GLU A 155 11.83 1.79 6.46
CA GLU A 155 12.12 0.61 7.28
C GLU A 155 10.93 -0.35 7.30
N PHE A 156 11.15 -1.60 6.90
CA PHE A 156 10.16 -2.65 6.98
C PHE A 156 10.32 -3.41 8.29
N LYS A 157 9.30 -3.33 9.14
CA LYS A 157 9.23 -4.04 10.42
C LYS A 157 7.77 -4.30 10.76
N LEU A 158 7.48 -5.51 11.22
CA LEU A 158 6.16 -5.87 11.72
C LEU A 158 6.13 -5.84 13.25
N ILE A 159 5.23 -5.05 13.82
CA ILE A 159 4.89 -5.05 15.25
C ILE A 159 3.46 -5.58 15.37
N ASN A 160 3.25 -6.61 16.18
CA ASN A 160 1.94 -7.26 16.31
C ASN A 160 1.34 -7.66 14.94
N ARG A 161 2.19 -8.11 14.01
CA ARG A 161 1.84 -8.48 12.63
C ARG A 161 1.33 -7.34 11.74
N GLN A 162 1.52 -6.10 12.17
CA GLN A 162 1.21 -4.90 11.40
C GLN A 162 2.51 -4.19 11.03
N LEU A 163 2.55 -3.59 9.83
CA LEU A 163 3.66 -2.72 9.47
C LEU A 163 3.76 -1.59 10.49
N GLU A 164 4.97 -1.37 11.03
CA GLU A 164 5.23 -0.27 11.96
C GLU A 164 4.74 1.05 11.37
N SER A 165 4.04 1.84 12.20
CA SER A 165 3.32 3.03 11.74
C SER A 165 4.24 3.95 10.95
N SER A 166 3.80 4.34 9.76
CA SER A 166 4.55 5.26 8.92
C SER A 166 4.46 6.69 9.47
N THR A 167 5.54 7.45 9.29
CA THR A 167 5.53 8.91 9.43
C THR A 167 4.59 9.50 8.39
N PHE A 168 3.78 10.49 8.77
CA PHE A 168 2.92 11.21 7.84
C PHE A 168 3.45 12.63 7.61
N GLU A 169 3.25 13.14 6.40
CA GLU A 169 3.41 14.55 6.09
C GLU A 169 2.06 15.19 5.76
N ILE A 170 1.90 16.46 6.11
CA ILE A 170 0.71 17.24 5.80
C ILE A 170 0.87 17.81 4.40
N ILE A 171 -0.19 17.73 3.60
CA ILE A 171 -0.29 18.37 2.30
C ILE A 171 -1.44 19.40 2.32
N ASN A 172 -1.20 20.56 1.71
CA ASN A 172 -2.13 21.67 1.54
C ASN A 172 -1.84 22.34 0.20
#